data_AF-A0A0K2UE42-F1
#
_entry.id   AF-A0A0K2UE42-F1
#
_cell.length_a   1.000
_cell.length_b   1.000
_cell.length_c   1.000
_cell.angle_alpha   90.00
_cell.angle_beta   90.00
_cell.angle_gamma   90.00
#
_symmetry.space_group_name_H-M   'P 1'
#
loop_
_entity.id
_entity.type
_entity.pdbx_description
1 polymer ?
#
loop_
_entity_poly.entity_id
_entity_poly.type
_entity_poly.pdbx_seq_one_letter_code
_entity_poly.pdbx_strand_id
1 'polypeptide(L)'
;MQSCSSSFLSGLRDTICVLCSKIFTKEYLSVHMATVHEKRREYTCPQCGKDFGQKTSLNNHVRTVHQKIRDYMCVICRKGFGQRTTLANHIKNVHEKRKDLTCDFCDRSFGQKTTLNNHIKSIHEKIKAFGCVYCLKTFGQKANLTTHIRNVHNK
;
A
#
# COMPACT_ATOMS: atom_id res chain seq x y z
N MET A 1 -25.94 2.27 -45.81
CA MET A 1 -26.30 3.69 -45.77
C MET A 1 -26.71 4.02 -44.35
N GLN A 2 -25.97 4.94 -43.71
CA GLN A 2 -26.24 5.67 -42.46
C GLN A 2 -26.43 4.81 -41.18
N SER A 3 -25.86 5.14 -40.02
CA SER A 3 -25.22 6.39 -39.57
C SER A 3 -24.36 6.10 -38.32
N CYS A 4 -23.15 6.67 -38.30
CA CYS A 4 -22.36 6.82 -37.09
C CYS A 4 -23.07 7.75 -36.11
N SER A 5 -23.08 7.41 -34.83
CA SER A 5 -23.43 8.33 -33.74
C SER A 5 -22.18 8.64 -32.92
N SER A 6 -21.55 9.74 -33.31
CA SER A 6 -20.56 10.49 -32.54
C SER A 6 -21.14 10.89 -31.19
N SER A 7 -20.38 10.73 -30.11
CA SER A 7 -20.63 11.43 -28.85
C SER A 7 -19.32 11.97 -28.33
N PHE A 8 -19.01 13.18 -28.77
CA PHE A 8 -18.03 14.08 -28.18
C PHE A 8 -18.61 14.62 -26.86
N LEU A 9 -17.97 14.35 -25.73
CA LEU A 9 -18.22 15.07 -24.47
C LEU A 9 -16.88 15.51 -23.85
N SER A 10 -16.53 16.77 -24.14
CA SER A 10 -15.92 17.76 -23.26
C SER A 10 -14.98 17.32 -22.11
N GLY A 11 -13.69 17.59 -22.28
CA GLY A 11 -12.96 18.47 -21.36
C GLY A 11 -12.19 17.86 -20.18
N LEU A 12 -11.08 17.15 -20.45
CA LEU A 12 -9.87 17.10 -19.61
C LEU A 12 -8.74 16.51 -20.46
N ARG A 13 -7.68 17.29 -20.71
CA ARG A 13 -6.51 16.83 -21.48
C ARG A 13 -5.63 16.01 -20.53
N ASP A 14 -6.02 14.77 -20.30
CA ASP A 14 -5.25 13.83 -19.50
C ASP A 14 -3.88 13.60 -20.14
N THR A 15 -2.84 13.66 -19.30
CA THR A 15 -1.43 13.58 -19.68
C THR A 15 -0.84 12.24 -19.29
N ILE A 16 -0.04 11.67 -20.19
CA ILE A 16 0.60 10.37 -19.99
C ILE A 16 1.98 10.57 -19.37
N CYS A 17 2.28 9.84 -18.31
CA CYS A 17 3.65 9.70 -17.81
C CYS A 17 4.50 8.93 -18.82
N VAL A 18 5.55 9.54 -19.35
CA VAL A 18 6.44 8.89 -20.34
C VAL A 18 7.29 7.75 -19.76
N LEU A 19 7.47 7.71 -18.43
CA LEU A 19 8.31 6.72 -17.75
C LEU A 19 7.57 5.45 -17.33
N CYS A 20 6.24 5.51 -17.19
CA CYS A 20 5.43 4.35 -16.78
C CYS A 20 4.06 4.23 -17.47
N SER A 21 3.80 5.08 -18.46
CA SER A 21 2.59 5.10 -19.30
C SER A 21 1.27 5.28 -18.54
N LYS A 22 1.31 5.66 -17.27
CA LYS A 22 0.12 5.97 -16.47
C LYS A 22 -0.46 7.33 -16.84
N ILE A 23 -1.78 7.42 -16.81
CA ILE A 23 -2.54 8.61 -17.19
C ILE A 23 -2.87 9.42 -15.93
N PHE A 24 -2.68 10.74 -16.01
CA PHE A 24 -2.95 11.69 -14.94
C PHE A 24 -3.54 12.97 -15.50
N THR A 25 -4.30 13.70 -14.68
CA THR A 25 -4.56 15.11 -15.01
C THR A 25 -3.24 15.89 -15.03
N LYS A 26 -3.21 17.00 -15.78
CA LYS A 26 -2.02 17.84 -15.91
C LYS A 26 -1.43 18.27 -14.55
N GLU A 27 -2.29 18.54 -13.56
CA GLU A 27 -1.88 18.94 -12.21
C GLU A 27 -1.20 17.79 -11.43
N TYR A 28 -1.68 16.57 -11.58
CA TYR A 28 -1.14 15.43 -10.83
C TYR A 28 0.08 14.78 -11.48
N LEU A 29 0.34 15.02 -12.77
CA LEU A 29 1.52 14.47 -13.43
C LEU A 29 2.83 14.97 -12.81
N SER A 30 2.91 16.27 -12.47
CA SER A 30 4.10 16.85 -11.83
C SER A 30 4.37 16.22 -10.47
N VAL A 31 3.33 16.09 -9.64
CA VAL A 31 3.40 15.42 -8.34
C VAL A 31 3.81 13.96 -8.51
N HIS A 32 3.28 13.27 -9.51
CA HIS A 32 3.65 11.90 -9.81
C HIS A 32 5.13 11.77 -10.21
N MET A 33 5.66 12.66 -11.06
CA MET A 33 7.07 12.65 -11.46
C MET A 33 8.00 12.86 -10.27
N ALA A 34 7.75 13.92 -9.49
CA ALA A 34 8.52 14.24 -8.31
C ALA A 34 8.51 13.08 -7.30
N THR A 35 7.35 12.49 -7.02
CA THR A 35 7.22 11.53 -5.90
C THR A 35 7.55 10.08 -6.27
N VAL A 36 7.31 9.65 -7.51
CA VAL A 36 7.49 8.24 -7.93
C VAL A 36 8.81 8.02 -8.66
N HIS A 37 9.19 8.93 -9.56
CA HIS A 37 10.37 8.74 -10.40
C HIS A 37 11.60 9.44 -9.81
N GLU A 38 11.46 10.70 -9.39
CA GLU A 38 12.56 11.44 -8.74
C GLU A 38 12.69 11.14 -7.24
N LYS A 39 11.70 10.43 -6.67
CA LYS A 39 11.64 10.07 -5.24
C LYS A 39 11.78 11.27 -4.29
N ARG A 40 11.39 12.48 -4.72
CA ARG A 40 11.36 13.67 -3.86
C ARG A 40 10.44 13.45 -2.67
N ARG A 41 10.88 13.90 -1.50
CA ARG A 41 10.17 13.81 -0.22
C ARG A 41 10.31 15.14 0.51
N GLU A 42 9.56 16.13 0.06
CA GLU A 42 9.69 17.53 0.52
C GLU A 42 9.00 17.81 1.86
N TYR A 43 8.23 16.85 2.38
CA TYR A 43 7.42 17.05 3.58
C TYR A 43 7.92 16.18 4.73
N THR A 44 8.67 16.78 5.64
CA THR A 44 9.22 16.10 6.83
C THR A 44 8.27 16.22 8.01
N CYS A 45 8.06 15.13 8.74
CA CYS A 45 7.32 15.14 10.00
C CYS A 45 8.18 15.76 11.11
N PRO A 46 7.76 16.87 11.74
CA PRO A 46 8.57 17.52 12.78
C PRO A 46 8.68 16.68 14.07
N GLN A 47 7.81 15.69 14.26
CA GLN A 47 7.80 14.88 15.49
C GLN A 47 8.67 13.63 15.41
N CYS A 48 8.94 13.09 14.22
CA CYS A 48 9.74 11.87 14.06
C CYS A 48 10.77 11.92 12.91
N GLY A 49 10.90 13.06 12.22
CA GLY A 49 11.83 13.24 11.11
C GLY A 49 11.49 12.44 9.85
N LYS A 50 10.33 11.78 9.77
CA LYS A 50 9.96 10.96 8.61
C LYS A 50 9.52 11.81 7.43
N ASP A 51 10.05 11.52 6.25
CA ASP A 51 9.73 12.27 5.03
C ASP A 51 8.60 11.67 4.19
N PHE A 52 7.85 12.54 3.53
CA PHE A 52 6.70 12.23 2.69
C PHE A 52 6.78 12.99 1.37
N GLY A 53 6.29 12.35 0.30
CA GLY A 53 6.24 12.97 -1.03
C GLY A 53 5.08 13.95 -1.21
N GLN A 54 4.08 13.91 -0.33
CA GLN A 54 2.90 14.76 -0.41
C GLN A 54 2.48 15.26 0.97
N LYS A 55 2.03 16.52 1.05
CA LYS A 55 1.53 17.13 2.29
C LYS A 55 0.34 16.38 2.89
N THR A 56 -0.57 15.87 2.05
CA THR A 56 -1.71 15.05 2.48
C THR A 56 -1.26 13.77 3.19
N SER A 57 -0.18 13.14 2.71
CA SER A 57 0.40 11.94 3.33
C SER A 57 1.03 12.25 4.68
N LEU A 58 1.76 13.37 4.80
CA LEU A 58 2.29 13.86 6.08
C LEU A 58 1.16 14.15 7.08
N ASN A 59 0.11 14.87 6.67
CA ASN A 59 -1.02 15.19 7.54
C ASN A 59 -1.71 13.91 8.05
N ASN A 60 -1.99 12.96 7.16
CA ASN A 60 -2.56 11.66 7.53
C ASN A 60 -1.63 10.90 8.50
N HIS A 61 -0.32 10.92 8.28
CA HIS A 61 0.63 10.33 9.19
C HIS A 61 0.58 10.97 10.59
N VAL A 62 0.64 12.30 10.68
CA VAL A 62 0.56 13.01 11.97
C VAL A 62 -0.72 12.67 12.72
N ARG A 63 -1.87 12.76 12.05
CA ARG A 63 -3.17 12.43 12.65
C ARG A 63 -3.23 11.00 13.17
N THR A 64 -2.76 10.03 12.38
CA THR A 64 -2.94 8.61 12.70
C THR A 64 -1.86 8.03 13.62
N VAL A 65 -0.61 8.50 13.50
CA VAL A 65 0.54 7.95 14.22
C VAL A 65 0.83 8.73 15.49
N HIS A 66 0.75 10.05 15.44
CA HIS A 66 1.11 10.91 16.57
C HIS A 66 -0.09 11.27 17.42
N GLN A 67 -1.17 11.77 16.80
CA GLN A 67 -2.40 12.15 17.51
C GLN A 67 -3.33 10.96 17.79
N LYS A 68 -3.00 9.78 17.24
CA LYS A 68 -3.80 8.54 17.38
C LYS A 68 -5.28 8.70 17.00
N ILE A 69 -5.60 9.64 16.12
CA ILE A 69 -6.97 9.89 15.65
C ILE A 69 -7.48 8.68 14.86
N ARG A 70 -8.73 8.28 15.13
CA ARG A 70 -9.41 7.11 14.55
C ARG A 70 -10.85 7.45 14.13
N ASP A 71 -11.00 8.37 13.18
CA ASP A 71 -12.32 8.86 12.74
C ASP A 71 -13.21 7.78 12.13
N TYR A 72 -12.63 6.69 11.64
CA TYR A 72 -13.35 5.68 10.86
C TYR A 72 -13.68 4.49 11.74
N MET A 73 -14.90 4.46 12.27
CA MET A 73 -15.37 3.41 13.17
C MET A 73 -16.04 2.27 12.40
N CYS A 74 -15.69 1.02 12.74
CA CYS A 74 -16.42 -0.14 12.25
C CYS A 74 -17.79 -0.20 12.92
N VAL A 75 -18.84 -0.25 12.10
CA VAL A 75 -20.23 -0.35 12.60
C VAL A 75 -20.54 -1.70 13.24
N ILE A 76 -19.81 -2.76 12.87
CA ILE A 76 -20.03 -4.13 13.33
C ILE A 76 -19.35 -4.37 14.69
N CYS A 77 -18.06 -4.06 14.82
CA CYS A 77 -17.28 -4.34 16.04
C CYS A 77 -16.80 -3.11 16.81
N ARG A 78 -17.20 -1.90 16.39
CA ARG A 78 -16.80 -0.62 17.01
C ARG A 78 -15.30 -0.36 17.07
N LYS A 79 -14.48 -1.10 16.32
CA LYS A 79 -13.04 -0.83 16.18
C LYS A 79 -12.79 0.43 15.34
N GLY A 80 -11.93 1.33 15.83
CA GLY A 80 -11.57 2.57 15.14
C GLY A 80 -10.34 2.46 14.25
N PHE A 81 -10.37 3.15 13.11
CA PHE A 81 -9.32 3.19 12.10
C PHE A 81 -8.95 4.62 11.73
N GLY A 82 -7.67 4.83 11.41
CA GLY A 82 -7.16 6.16 11.05
C GLY A 82 -7.45 6.58 9.60
N GLN A 83 -7.83 5.63 8.74
CA GLN A 83 -8.15 5.88 7.33
C GLN A 83 -9.31 5.02 6.87
N ARG A 84 -10.13 5.57 5.95
CA ARG A 84 -11.30 4.88 5.37
C ARG A 84 -10.92 3.59 4.66
N THR A 85 -9.82 3.59 3.91
CA THR A 85 -9.33 2.41 3.17
C THR A 85 -8.97 1.26 4.11
N THR A 86 -8.40 1.57 5.29
CA THR A 86 -8.07 0.56 6.30
C THR A 86 -9.32 -0.04 6.93
N LEU A 87 -10.34 0.78 7.20
CA LEU A 87 -11.65 0.30 7.66
C LEU A 87 -12.33 -0.60 6.62
N ALA A 88 -12.35 -0.18 5.35
CA ALA A 88 -12.95 -0.97 4.27
C ALA A 88 -12.26 -2.34 4.13
N ASN A 89 -10.92 -2.35 4.15
CA ASN A 89 -10.16 -3.60 4.16
C ASN A 89 -10.46 -4.44 5.40
N HIS A 90 -10.60 -3.84 6.58
CA HIS A 90 -10.95 -4.57 7.78
C HIS A 90 -12.31 -5.24 7.67
N ILE A 91 -13.35 -4.53 7.22
CA ILE A 91 -14.70 -5.08 7.05
C ILE A 91 -14.67 -6.27 6.08
N LYS A 92 -14.09 -6.06 4.89
CA LYS A 92 -13.94 -7.09 3.86
C LYS A 92 -13.24 -8.35 4.39
N ASN A 93 -12.14 -8.20 5.11
CA ASN A 93 -11.30 -9.32 5.53
C ASN A 93 -11.80 -10.03 6.80
N VAL A 94 -12.33 -9.27 7.76
CA VAL A 94 -12.65 -9.78 9.10
C VAL A 94 -14.12 -10.15 9.24
N HIS A 95 -15.01 -9.35 8.69
CA HIS A 95 -16.46 -9.56 8.82
C HIS A 95 -17.02 -10.35 7.64
N GLU A 96 -16.66 -9.97 6.41
CA GLU A 96 -17.15 -10.65 5.20
C GLU A 96 -16.30 -11.86 4.80
N LYS A 97 -15.09 -11.99 5.36
CA LYS A 97 -14.11 -13.04 5.03
C LYS A 97 -13.81 -13.14 3.52
N ARG A 98 -13.96 -12.03 2.78
CA ARG A 98 -13.75 -11.97 1.33
C ARG A 98 -12.27 -12.12 0.98
N LYS A 99 -12.00 -13.06 0.08
CA LYS A 99 -10.67 -13.40 -0.43
C LYS A 99 -10.64 -13.34 -1.95
N ASP A 100 -10.86 -12.15 -2.49
CA ASP A 100 -11.06 -11.97 -3.93
C ASP A 100 -9.77 -12.04 -4.76
N LEU A 101 -8.61 -12.26 -4.15
CA LEU A 101 -7.32 -12.30 -4.83
C LEU A 101 -6.76 -13.71 -4.79
N THR A 102 -6.84 -14.41 -5.91
CA THR A 102 -6.32 -15.77 -6.09
C THR A 102 -4.82 -15.75 -6.40
N CYS A 103 -4.11 -16.80 -6.01
CA CYS A 103 -2.75 -17.04 -6.46
C CYS A 103 -2.77 -17.74 -7.82
N ASP A 104 -1.94 -17.30 -8.75
CA ASP A 104 -1.89 -17.91 -10.09
C ASP A 104 -1.11 -19.25 -10.10
N PHE A 105 -0.41 -19.56 -9.00
CA PHE A 105 0.42 -20.77 -8.88
C PHE A 105 -0.17 -21.84 -7.96
N CYS A 106 -1.27 -21.55 -7.25
CA CYS A 106 -1.99 -22.51 -6.40
C CYS A 106 -3.39 -22.01 -6.04
N ASP A 107 -4.24 -22.88 -5.49
CA ASP A 107 -5.66 -22.56 -5.18
C ASP A 107 -5.87 -21.62 -3.97
N ARG A 108 -4.81 -21.00 -3.46
CA ARG A 108 -4.92 -20.11 -2.29
C ARG A 108 -5.44 -18.75 -2.68
N SER A 109 -6.36 -18.26 -1.86
CA SER A 109 -6.98 -16.94 -2.01
C SER A 109 -6.70 -16.03 -0.81
N PHE A 110 -6.61 -14.73 -1.06
CA PHE A 110 -6.20 -13.70 -0.12
C PHE A 110 -7.13 -12.49 -0.21
N GLY A 111 -7.38 -11.82 0.92
CA GLY A 111 -8.21 -10.60 0.92
C GLY A 111 -7.40 -9.29 0.80
N GLN A 112 -6.07 -9.38 0.69
CA GLN A 112 -5.18 -8.23 0.48
C GLN A 112 -4.04 -8.56 -0.49
N LYS A 113 -3.74 -7.61 -1.39
CA LYS A 113 -2.70 -7.75 -2.42
C LYS A 113 -1.31 -7.90 -1.83
N THR A 114 -1.02 -7.21 -0.73
CA THR A 114 0.24 -7.33 0.00
C THR A 114 0.47 -8.75 0.51
N THR A 115 -0.56 -9.38 1.05
CA THR A 115 -0.48 -10.78 1.54
C THR A 115 -0.30 -11.77 0.39
N LEU A 116 -1.03 -11.60 -0.72
CA LEU A 116 -0.84 -12.41 -1.92
C LEU A 116 0.60 -12.28 -2.46
N ASN A 117 1.10 -11.05 -2.62
CA ASN A 117 2.45 -10.82 -3.12
C ASN A 117 3.52 -11.43 -2.20
N ASN A 118 3.36 -11.31 -0.89
CA ASN A 118 4.27 -11.93 0.07
C ASN A 118 4.22 -13.47 -0.02
N HIS A 119 3.03 -14.04 -0.22
CA HIS A 119 2.86 -15.47 -0.45
C HIS A 119 3.58 -15.93 -1.72
N ILE A 120 3.37 -15.26 -2.86
CA ILE A 120 4.05 -15.57 -4.12
C ILE A 120 5.57 -15.54 -3.94
N LYS A 121 6.11 -14.43 -3.40
CA LYS A 121 7.55 -14.26 -3.21
C LYS A 121 8.15 -15.33 -2.31
N SER A 122 7.49 -15.67 -1.21
CA SER A 122 8.05 -16.58 -0.21
C SER A 122 7.86 -18.06 -0.54
N ILE A 123 6.73 -18.43 -1.16
CA ILE A 123 6.35 -19.83 -1.38
C ILE A 123 6.70 -20.30 -2.79
N HIS A 124 6.42 -19.48 -3.80
CA HIS A 124 6.61 -19.86 -5.20
C HIS A 124 7.99 -19.44 -5.72
N GLU A 125 8.41 -18.20 -5.45
CA GLU A 125 9.72 -17.70 -5.89
C GLU A 125 10.85 -18.03 -4.89
N LYS A 126 10.50 -18.51 -3.68
CA LYS A 126 11.44 -18.80 -2.58
C LYS A 126 12.40 -17.66 -2.24
N ILE A 127 12.00 -16.42 -2.48
CA ILE A 127 12.79 -15.22 -2.16
C ILE A 127 12.87 -15.05 -0.65
N LYS A 128 14.10 -15.03 -0.12
CA LYS A 128 14.40 -14.76 1.29
C LYS A 128 15.13 -13.44 1.47
N ALA A 129 14.41 -12.35 1.23
CA ALA A 129 14.96 -10.99 1.19
C ALA A 129 15.43 -10.43 2.55
N PHE A 130 15.17 -11.12 3.67
CA PHE A 130 15.42 -10.59 5.01
C PHE A 130 16.46 -11.45 5.74
N GLY A 131 17.70 -10.98 5.81
CA GLY A 131 18.79 -11.63 6.56
C GLY A 131 18.84 -11.20 8.02
N CYS A 132 19.17 -12.13 8.90
CA CYS A 132 19.53 -11.81 10.27
C CYS A 132 20.94 -11.22 10.34
N VAL A 133 21.11 -10.21 11.19
CA VAL A 133 22.41 -9.53 11.36
C VAL A 133 23.32 -10.26 12.36
N TYR A 134 22.73 -11.06 13.24
CA TYR A 134 23.44 -11.85 14.26
C TYR A 134 23.75 -13.27 13.80
N CYS A 135 23.04 -13.76 12.79
CA CYS A 135 23.35 -15.04 12.16
C CYS A 135 23.01 -15.01 10.66
N LEU A 136 23.66 -15.84 9.85
CA LEU A 136 23.46 -15.86 8.39
C LEU A 136 22.09 -16.40 7.93
N LYS A 137 21.12 -16.59 8.83
CA LYS A 137 19.79 -17.10 8.48
C LYS A 137 18.97 -16.04 7.74
N THR A 138 18.27 -16.48 6.71
CA THR A 138 17.42 -15.63 5.86
C THR A 138 15.96 -16.06 5.92
N PHE A 139 15.07 -15.07 5.76
CA PHE A 139 13.63 -15.22 5.90
C PHE A 139 12.90 -14.59 4.72
N GLY A 140 11.79 -15.20 4.31
CA GLY A 140 10.91 -14.66 3.26
C GLY A 140 10.08 -13.45 3.69
N GLN A 141 9.93 -13.23 5.00
CA GLN A 141 9.14 -12.13 5.55
C GLN A 141 9.85 -11.47 6.73
N LYS A 142 9.77 -10.14 6.80
CA LYS A 142 10.36 -9.34 7.89
C LYS A 142 9.83 -9.74 9.27
N ALA A 143 8.54 -10.04 9.40
CA ALA A 143 7.94 -10.44 10.68
C ALA A 143 8.57 -11.72 11.26
N ASN A 144 8.91 -12.68 10.39
CA ASN A 144 9.58 -13.91 10.79
C ASN A 144 11.01 -13.63 11.25
N LEU A 145 11.74 -12.75 10.55
CA LEU A 145 13.05 -12.28 10.98
C LEU A 145 12.99 -11.58 12.35
N THR A 146 12.05 -10.65 12.55
CA THR A 146 11.87 -9.95 13.83
C THR A 146 11.58 -10.91 14.97
N THR A 147 10.71 -11.90 14.75
CA THR A 147 10.40 -12.94 15.73
C THR A 147 11.63 -13.81 16.04
N HIS A 148 12.40 -14.16 15.02
CA HIS A 148 13.64 -14.91 15.19
C HIS A 148 14.66 -14.13 16.03
N ILE A 149 14.93 -12.86 15.71
CA ILE A 149 15.87 -12.02 16.49
C ILE A 149 15.43 -11.95 17.95
N ARG A 150 14.15 -11.63 18.20
CA ARG A 150 13.60 -11.54 19.56
C ARG A 150 13.80 -12.82 20.36
N ASN A 151 13.56 -13.98 19.75
CA ASN A 151 13.54 -15.26 20.47
C ASN A 151 14.92 -15.93 20.58
N VAL A 152 15.85 -15.61 19.68
CA VAL A 152 17.15 -16.32 19.58
C VAL A 152 18.32 -15.44 20.02
N HIS A 153 18.26 -14.13 19.78
CA HIS A 153 19.39 -13.22 20.00
C HIS A 153 19.16 -12.19 21.12
N ASN A 154 17.89 -11.91 21.47
CA ASN A 154 17.54 -10.93 22.51
C ASN A 154 16.90 -11.60 23.73
N LYS A 155 17.34 -12.82 24.09
CA LYS A 155 16.90 -13.48 25.33
C LYS A 155 17.49 -12.78 26.54
#